data_AF-A0A0B7BFX0-F1
#
_entry.id   AF-A0A0B7BFX0-F1
#
_cell.length_a   1.000
_cell.length_b   1.000
_cell.length_c   1.000
_cell.angle_alpha   90.00
_cell.angle_beta   90.00
_cell.angle_gamma   90.00
#
_symmetry.space_group_name_H-M   'P 1'
#
loop_
_entity.id
_entity.type
_entity.pdbx_description
1 polymer ?
#
loop_
_entity_poly.entity_id
_entity_poly.type
_entity_poly.pdbx_seq_one_letter_code
_entity_poly.pdbx_strand_id
1 'polypeptide(L)'
;SICDRLDAVEDLMKCPGIVEECATIMKTLPDLERLLSRIHSLGSAGKSKDHPDNRAIFFEEVKYSKRKIDDFLATIDGFKSAVKLTEKMKPLIKSFKSKLLIRSVKIKKEDAQDDDGLFPDISEDLEFFDTSFDHKKAKKDGVIVPSKGVDSDYDQAVEDIKSVEKSLDDYLDQQKKTLSCRSVVYWGTGKNRYQMEYRRQPSGMFQTHTS
;
A
#
# COMPACT_ATOMS: atom_id res chain seq x y z
N SER A 1 -9.70 -2.64 38.95
CA SER A 1 -10.28 -2.26 40.27
C SER A 1 -10.38 -0.74 40.34
N ILE A 2 -11.19 -0.17 41.24
CA ILE A 2 -11.26 1.28 41.45
C ILE A 2 -9.90 1.83 41.90
N CYS A 3 -9.24 1.17 42.86
CA CYS A 3 -7.94 1.58 43.37
C CYS A 3 -6.87 1.64 42.26
N ASP A 4 -6.84 0.63 41.38
CA ASP A 4 -5.88 0.56 40.27
C ASP A 4 -6.05 1.68 39.24
N ARG A 5 -7.28 2.22 39.10
CA ARG A 5 -7.54 3.41 38.28
C ARG A 5 -7.09 4.69 38.99
N LEU A 6 -7.24 4.79 40.31
CA LEU A 6 -6.74 5.91 41.10
C LEU A 6 -5.21 5.97 41.05
N ASP A 7 -4.56 4.82 41.22
CA ASP A 7 -3.10 4.67 41.07
C ASP A 7 -2.64 5.15 39.69
N ALA A 8 -3.40 4.81 38.62
CA ALA A 8 -3.06 5.23 37.25
C ALA A 8 -3.09 6.76 37.09
N VAL A 9 -4.09 7.42 37.68
CA VAL A 9 -4.22 8.88 37.62
C VAL A 9 -3.08 9.53 38.39
N GLU A 10 -2.77 9.06 39.59
CA GLU A 10 -1.65 9.59 40.38
C GLU A 10 -0.30 9.41 39.66
N ASP A 11 -0.11 8.28 38.98
CA ASP A 11 1.10 7.99 38.22
C ASP A 11 1.26 8.91 37.00
N LEU A 12 0.17 9.19 36.27
CA LEU A 12 0.17 10.15 35.17
C LEU A 12 0.41 11.58 35.66
N MET A 13 -0.16 11.97 36.81
CA MET A 13 0.04 13.29 37.40
C MET A 13 1.50 13.58 37.79
N LYS A 14 2.29 12.54 38.11
CA LYS A 14 3.72 12.69 38.44
C LYS A 14 4.58 12.97 37.20
N CYS A 15 4.06 12.79 35.98
CA CYS A 15 4.82 12.90 34.74
C CYS A 15 4.17 13.84 33.70
N PRO A 16 3.94 15.13 34.03
CA PRO A 16 3.16 16.03 33.19
C PRO A 16 3.76 16.26 31.79
N GLY A 17 5.10 16.33 31.67
CA GLY A 17 5.75 16.54 30.37
C GLY A 17 5.53 15.41 29.38
N ILE A 18 5.65 14.15 29.82
CA ILE A 18 5.38 12.99 28.95
C ILE A 18 3.90 12.89 28.61
N VAL A 19 3.01 13.24 29.54
CA VAL A 19 1.56 13.29 29.27
C VAL A 19 1.23 14.31 28.19
N GLU A 20 1.86 15.49 28.18
CA GLU A 20 1.67 16.51 27.15
C GLU A 20 2.16 16.04 25.76
N GLU A 21 3.33 15.41 25.70
CA GLU A 21 3.84 14.81 24.47
C GLU A 21 2.92 13.70 23.95
N CYS A 22 2.46 12.84 24.85
CA CYS A 22 1.53 11.76 24.55
C CYS A 22 0.17 12.29 24.07
N ALA A 23 -0.35 13.34 24.70
CA ALA A 23 -1.57 14.02 24.27
C ALA A 23 -1.43 14.61 22.87
N THR A 24 -0.25 15.14 22.53
CA THR A 24 0.03 15.65 21.19
C THR A 24 0.01 14.55 20.14
N ILE A 25 0.58 13.37 20.44
CA ILE A 25 0.51 12.20 19.56
C ILE A 25 -0.92 11.68 19.44
N MET A 26 -1.66 11.59 20.55
CA MET A 26 -3.04 11.10 20.52
C MET A 26 -3.96 11.99 19.67
N LYS A 27 -3.70 13.31 19.58
CA LYS A 27 -4.44 14.23 18.70
C LYS A 27 -4.25 13.94 17.21
N THR A 28 -3.16 13.29 16.81
CA THR A 28 -2.92 12.94 15.40
C THR A 28 -3.53 11.59 15.01
N LEU A 29 -3.99 10.80 15.99
CA LEU A 29 -4.57 9.49 15.73
C LEU A 29 -5.96 9.62 15.09
N PRO A 30 -6.21 8.95 13.95
CA PRO A 30 -7.56 8.81 13.43
C PRO A 30 -8.36 7.81 14.26
N ASP A 31 -9.64 7.68 13.96
CA ASP A 31 -10.52 6.64 14.51
C ASP A 31 -10.12 5.26 13.94
N LEU A 32 -9.08 4.65 14.52
CA LEU A 32 -8.51 3.38 14.09
C LEU A 32 -9.52 2.23 14.11
N GLU A 33 -10.43 2.19 15.09
CA GLU A 33 -11.46 1.16 15.20
C GLU A 33 -12.39 1.18 13.98
N ARG A 34 -12.82 2.38 13.58
CA ARG A 34 -13.65 2.57 12.39
C ARG A 34 -12.88 2.31 11.11
N LEU A 35 -11.60 2.69 11.04
CA LEU A 35 -10.73 2.40 9.90
C LEU A 35 -10.56 0.90 9.70
N LEU A 36 -10.25 0.15 10.76
CA LEU A 36 -10.12 -1.32 10.75
C LEU A 36 -11.40 -2.00 10.26
N SER A 37 -12.55 -1.61 10.83
CA SER A 37 -13.86 -2.14 10.42
C SER A 37 -14.11 -1.95 8.93
N ARG A 38 -13.69 -0.80 8.39
CA ARG A 38 -13.86 -0.47 6.98
C ARG A 38 -12.90 -1.23 6.08
N ILE A 39 -11.62 -1.33 6.45
CA ILE A 39 -10.62 -2.13 5.73
C ILE A 39 -11.07 -3.59 5.68
N HIS A 40 -11.52 -4.14 6.81
CA HIS A 40 -12.07 -5.49 6.85
C HIS A 40 -13.26 -5.66 5.91
N SER A 41 -14.18 -4.69 5.88
CA SER A 41 -15.33 -4.75 4.97
C SER A 41 -14.94 -4.75 3.48
N LEU A 42 -13.83 -4.08 3.15
CA LEU A 42 -13.29 -3.98 1.79
C LEU A 42 -12.51 -5.23 1.38
N GLY A 43 -11.78 -5.85 2.32
CA GLY A 43 -10.99 -7.06 2.11
C GLY A 43 -11.75 -8.36 2.31
N SER A 44 -13.02 -8.32 2.74
CA SER A 44 -13.81 -9.52 3.04
C SER A 44 -14.09 -10.33 1.78
N ALA A 45 -13.40 -11.47 1.65
CA ALA A 45 -13.58 -12.44 0.56
C ALA A 45 -15.01 -13.00 0.47
N GLY A 46 -15.80 -12.95 1.56
CA GLY A 46 -17.20 -13.35 1.56
C GLY A 46 -18.10 -12.39 0.79
N LYS A 47 -17.81 -11.07 0.85
CA LYS A 47 -18.49 -10.08 0.00
C LYS A 47 -18.00 -10.13 -1.44
N SER A 48 -16.78 -10.61 -1.70
CA SER A 48 -16.22 -10.51 -3.04
C SER A 48 -16.77 -11.50 -4.07
N LYS A 49 -17.39 -12.60 -3.63
CA LYS A 49 -17.83 -13.67 -4.55
C LYS A 49 -19.14 -13.38 -5.27
N ASP A 50 -20.21 -13.04 -4.56
CA ASP A 50 -21.57 -12.93 -5.13
C ASP A 50 -22.24 -11.56 -4.93
N HIS A 51 -21.55 -10.59 -4.34
CA HIS A 51 -22.17 -9.31 -4.02
C HIS A 51 -22.39 -8.46 -5.29
N PRO A 52 -23.57 -7.84 -5.46
CA PRO A 52 -23.89 -7.05 -6.65
C PRO A 52 -22.94 -5.86 -6.87
N ASP A 53 -22.38 -5.31 -5.79
CA ASP A 53 -21.40 -4.21 -5.84
C ASP A 53 -20.11 -4.59 -6.59
N ASN A 54 -19.73 -5.87 -6.61
CA ASN A 54 -18.56 -6.33 -7.39
C ASN A 54 -18.83 -6.41 -8.90
N ARG A 55 -20.09 -6.40 -9.32
CA ARG A 55 -20.49 -6.35 -10.73
C ARG A 55 -20.77 -4.92 -11.20
N ALA A 56 -20.69 -3.96 -10.29
CA ALA A 56 -20.97 -2.56 -10.60
C ALA A 56 -19.80 -1.96 -11.41
N ILE A 57 -20.14 -1.31 -12.51
CA ILE A 57 -19.18 -0.57 -13.32
C ILE A 57 -19.12 0.86 -12.78
N PHE A 58 -18.03 1.19 -12.09
CA PHE A 58 -17.82 2.53 -11.54
C PHE A 58 -17.10 3.44 -12.54
N PHE A 59 -17.70 4.58 -12.84
CA PHE A 59 -17.07 5.59 -13.71
C PHE A 59 -15.92 6.36 -13.02
N GLU A 60 -15.86 6.35 -11.67
CA GLU A 60 -14.83 7.03 -10.88
C GLU A 60 -13.95 6.05 -10.05
N GLU A 61 -13.68 4.84 -10.54
CA GLU A 61 -12.92 3.82 -9.80
C GLU A 61 -11.60 4.35 -9.21
N VAL A 62 -10.85 5.14 -9.99
CA VAL A 62 -9.57 5.73 -9.57
C VAL A 62 -9.72 6.62 -8.33
N LYS A 63 -10.82 7.37 -8.20
CA LYS A 63 -11.06 8.25 -7.05
C LYS A 63 -11.43 7.46 -5.80
N TYR A 64 -12.24 6.41 -5.94
CA TYR A 64 -12.58 5.51 -4.83
C TYR A 64 -11.35 4.74 -4.35
N SER A 65 -10.52 4.24 -5.27
CA SER A 65 -9.28 3.55 -4.96
C SER A 65 -8.29 4.44 -4.22
N LYS A 66 -8.14 5.71 -4.63
CA LYS A 66 -7.33 6.70 -3.89
C LYS A 66 -7.79 6.88 -2.45
N ARG A 67 -9.09 7.02 -2.22
CA ARG A 67 -9.63 7.15 -0.86
C ARG A 67 -9.31 5.91 -0.01
N LYS A 68 -9.53 4.70 -0.54
CA LYS A 68 -9.19 3.45 0.15
C LYS A 68 -7.71 3.40 0.55
N ILE A 69 -6.82 3.85 -0.34
CA ILE A 69 -5.38 3.89 -0.07
C ILE A 69 -5.05 4.93 1.00
N ASP A 70 -5.63 6.13 0.92
CA ASP A 70 -5.44 7.16 1.95
C ASP A 70 -5.87 6.67 3.34
N ASP A 71 -6.99 5.96 3.39
CA ASP A 71 -7.51 5.38 4.64
C ASP A 71 -6.59 4.27 5.18
N PHE A 72 -6.05 3.43 4.29
CA PHE A 72 -5.10 2.38 4.65
C PHE A 72 -3.79 2.95 5.18
N LEU A 73 -3.23 3.95 4.49
CA LEU A 73 -2.03 4.66 4.93
C LEU A 73 -2.26 5.39 6.26
N ALA A 74 -3.40 6.06 6.43
CA ALA A 74 -3.76 6.69 7.70
C ALA A 74 -3.87 5.69 8.86
N THR A 75 -4.30 4.46 8.56
CA THR A 75 -4.34 3.37 9.55
C THR A 75 -2.94 2.95 9.96
N ILE A 76 -2.04 2.71 8.99
CA ILE A 76 -0.63 2.38 9.24
C ILE A 76 0.06 3.48 10.05
N ASP A 77 -0.09 4.75 9.65
CA ASP A 77 0.48 5.90 10.34
C ASP A 77 -0.07 6.07 11.77
N GLY A 78 -1.36 5.74 11.96
CA GLY A 78 -1.98 5.71 13.29
C GLY A 78 -1.37 4.63 14.19
N PHE A 79 -1.14 3.43 13.67
CA PHE A 79 -0.45 2.37 14.42
C PHE A 79 1.01 2.73 14.75
N LYS A 80 1.75 3.33 13.81
CA LYS A 80 3.10 3.85 14.07
C LYS A 80 3.10 4.90 15.19
N SER A 81 2.11 5.78 15.19
CA SER A 81 1.94 6.77 16.24
C SER A 81 1.62 6.13 17.60
N ALA A 82 0.83 5.06 17.62
CA ALA A 82 0.56 4.27 18.82
C ALA A 82 1.81 3.55 19.36
N VAL A 83 2.65 2.98 18.49
CA VAL A 83 3.94 2.39 18.91
C VAL A 83 4.87 3.48 19.46
N LYS A 84 4.96 4.63 18.80
CA LYS A 84 5.77 5.77 19.29
C LYS A 84 5.30 6.26 20.68
N LEU A 85 3.99 6.19 20.95
CA LEU A 85 3.41 6.50 22.26
C LEU A 85 3.92 5.52 23.34
N THR A 86 3.92 4.21 23.05
CA THR A 86 4.40 3.20 23.99
C THR A 86 5.90 3.31 24.23
N GLU A 87 6.68 3.65 23.21
CA GLU A 87 8.12 3.92 23.33
C GLU A 87 8.43 5.10 24.26
N LYS A 88 7.67 6.20 24.17
CA LYS A 88 7.85 7.38 25.04
C LYS A 88 7.54 7.09 26.50
N MET A 89 6.57 6.22 26.75
CA MET A 89 6.15 5.85 28.11
C MET A 89 6.99 4.71 28.70
N LYS A 90 7.72 3.95 27.87
CA LYS A 90 8.64 2.86 28.25
C LYS A 90 9.58 3.16 29.44
N PRO A 91 10.30 4.30 29.51
CA PRO A 91 11.19 4.59 30.64
C PRO A 91 10.46 4.73 31.98
N LEU A 92 9.17 5.10 31.95
CA LEU A 92 8.36 5.36 33.15
C LEU A 92 7.66 4.12 33.68
N ILE A 93 7.56 3.04 32.89
CA ILE A 93 6.84 1.81 33.27
C ILE A 93 7.29 1.26 34.62
N LYS A 94 8.59 1.35 34.95
CA LYS A 94 9.14 0.87 36.23
C LYS A 94 8.73 1.71 37.44
N SER A 95 8.34 2.97 37.21
CA SER A 95 7.96 3.93 38.25
C SER A 95 6.46 3.89 38.58
N PHE A 96 5.66 3.27 37.71
CA PHE A 96 4.21 3.17 37.87
C PHE A 96 3.84 2.10 38.90
N LYS A 97 2.81 2.41 39.69
CA LYS A 97 2.15 1.52 40.64
C LYS A 97 0.96 0.82 39.99
N SER A 98 0.26 1.50 39.08
CA SER A 98 -0.94 0.97 38.43
C SER A 98 -0.62 -0.20 37.50
N LYS A 99 -1.32 -1.33 37.71
CA LYS A 99 -1.23 -2.50 36.83
C LYS A 99 -1.91 -2.23 35.49
N LEU A 100 -3.07 -1.56 35.49
CA LEU A 100 -3.81 -1.23 34.28
C LEU A 100 -2.96 -0.37 33.32
N LEU A 101 -2.35 0.70 33.83
CA LEU A 101 -1.53 1.61 33.01
C LEU A 101 -0.31 0.88 32.44
N ILE A 102 0.36 0.06 33.26
CA ILE A 102 1.49 -0.75 32.81
C ILE A 102 1.08 -1.69 31.68
N ARG A 103 -0.07 -2.38 31.80
CA ARG A 103 -0.55 -3.32 30.78
C ARG A 103 -0.84 -2.65 29.43
N SER A 104 -1.46 -1.47 29.44
CA SER A 104 -1.80 -0.74 28.21
C SER A 104 -0.59 -0.22 27.42
N VAL A 105 0.56 -0.04 28.07
CA VAL A 105 1.72 0.63 27.49
C VAL A 105 2.90 -0.32 27.28
N LYS A 106 3.00 -1.38 28.10
CA LYS A 106 4.08 -2.35 28.01
C LYS A 106 3.84 -3.28 26.83
N ILE A 107 4.80 -3.29 25.90
CA ILE A 107 4.81 -4.19 24.74
C ILE A 107 5.08 -5.63 25.22
N LYS A 108 4.29 -6.59 24.72
CA LYS A 108 4.50 -8.02 24.91
C LYS A 108 5.78 -8.44 24.19
N LYS A 109 6.70 -9.09 24.92
CA LYS A 109 7.85 -9.76 24.30
C LYS A 109 7.55 -11.25 24.22
N GLU A 110 8.05 -11.91 23.17
CA GLU A 110 7.80 -13.33 22.89
C GLU A 110 8.17 -14.26 24.06
N ASP A 111 9.16 -13.88 24.88
CA ASP A 111 9.63 -14.66 26.04
C ASP A 111 8.74 -14.54 27.31
N ALA A 112 7.69 -13.71 27.29
CA ALA A 112 6.83 -13.50 28.43
C ALA A 112 5.71 -14.56 28.47
N GLN A 113 5.89 -15.57 29.33
CA GLN A 113 4.95 -16.68 29.56
C GLN A 113 3.58 -16.23 30.12
N ASP A 114 3.50 -15.00 30.65
CA ASP A 114 2.28 -14.44 31.21
C ASP A 114 1.46 -13.67 30.17
N ASP A 115 0.26 -14.16 29.88
CA ASP A 115 -0.77 -13.48 29.10
C ASP A 115 -1.41 -12.34 29.92
N ASP A 116 -0.63 -11.31 30.22
CA ASP A 116 -1.03 -10.24 31.13
C ASP A 116 -1.86 -9.14 30.44
N GLY A 117 -2.38 -9.38 29.23
CA GLY A 117 -3.14 -8.39 28.44
C GLY A 117 -2.28 -7.18 28.05
N LEU A 118 -1.04 -7.44 27.65
CA LEU A 118 -0.05 -6.44 27.25
C LEU A 118 -0.32 -5.88 25.84
N PHE A 119 0.27 -4.73 25.53
CA PHE A 119 0.21 -4.16 24.18
C PHE A 119 0.88 -5.11 23.17
N PRO A 120 0.25 -5.42 22.03
CA PRO A 120 0.81 -6.34 21.04
C PRO A 120 2.05 -5.75 20.38
N ASP A 121 3.06 -6.57 20.13
CA ASP A 121 4.16 -6.17 19.25
C ASP A 121 3.68 -6.26 17.80
N ILE A 122 3.58 -5.11 17.15
CA ILE A 122 3.17 -4.97 15.75
C ILE A 122 4.30 -4.40 14.89
N SER A 123 5.53 -4.40 15.41
CA SER A 123 6.67 -3.78 14.74
C SER A 123 7.00 -4.47 13.42
N GLU A 124 6.95 -5.81 13.39
CA GLU A 124 7.18 -6.62 12.18
C GLU A 124 6.10 -6.38 11.12
N ASP A 125 4.83 -6.32 11.52
CA ASP A 125 3.72 -6.03 10.61
C ASP A 125 3.88 -4.63 9.98
N LEU A 126 4.29 -3.63 10.77
CA LEU A 126 4.53 -2.28 10.28
C LEU A 126 5.72 -2.22 9.31
N GLU A 127 6.79 -2.97 9.58
CA GLU A 127 7.94 -3.06 8.67
C GLU A 127 7.59 -3.77 7.35
N PHE A 128 6.76 -4.81 7.42
CA PHE A 128 6.19 -5.45 6.24
C PHE A 128 5.39 -4.45 5.40
N PHE A 129 4.52 -3.63 6.01
CA PHE A 129 3.75 -2.63 5.27
C PHE A 129 4.62 -1.49 4.70
N ASP A 130 5.76 -1.19 5.32
CA ASP A 130 6.70 -0.18 4.81
C ASP A 130 7.53 -0.65 3.61
N THR A 131 7.85 -1.94 3.57
CA THR A 131 8.67 -2.54 2.50
C THR A 131 7.83 -3.14 1.37
N SER A 132 6.57 -3.46 1.64
CA SER A 132 5.70 -4.18 0.69
C SER A 132 5.26 -3.36 -0.52
N PHE A 133 5.25 -2.03 -0.47
CA PHE A 133 4.92 -1.18 -1.62
C PHE A 133 5.41 0.27 -1.44
N ASP A 134 5.48 1.04 -2.54
CA ASP A 134 5.79 2.47 -2.48
C ASP A 134 4.56 3.30 -2.08
N HIS A 135 4.55 3.80 -0.85
CA HIS A 135 3.44 4.58 -0.29
C HIS A 135 3.16 5.88 -1.06
N LYS A 136 4.21 6.55 -1.55
CA LYS A 136 4.07 7.82 -2.28
C LYS A 136 3.47 7.57 -3.65
N LYS A 137 3.95 6.53 -4.33
CA LYS A 137 3.42 6.11 -5.64
C LYS A 137 1.99 5.62 -5.51
N ALA A 138 1.68 4.82 -4.50
CA ALA A 138 0.33 4.32 -4.25
C ALA A 138 -0.67 5.47 -4.04
N LYS A 139 -0.31 6.48 -3.25
CA LYS A 139 -1.13 7.68 -3.02
C LYS A 139 -1.35 8.49 -4.30
N LYS A 140 -0.31 8.64 -5.13
CA LYS A 140 -0.36 9.41 -6.38
C LYS A 140 -1.20 8.71 -7.45
N ASP A 141 -0.90 7.45 -7.70
CA ASP A 141 -1.43 6.67 -8.82
C ASP A 141 -2.79 6.06 -8.47
N GLY A 142 -3.11 5.92 -7.18
CA GLY A 142 -4.38 5.35 -6.72
C GLY A 142 -4.44 3.83 -6.82
N VAL A 143 -3.29 3.17 -7.00
CA VAL A 143 -3.13 1.72 -7.07
C VAL A 143 -1.93 1.31 -6.22
N ILE A 144 -2.09 0.28 -5.39
CA ILE A 144 -0.99 -0.33 -4.65
C ILE A 144 -0.30 -1.32 -5.60
N VAL A 145 0.98 -1.08 -5.86
CA VAL A 145 1.83 -1.99 -6.64
C VAL A 145 2.80 -2.66 -5.68
N PRO A 146 2.72 -3.99 -5.49
CA PRO A 146 3.64 -4.71 -4.63
C PRO A 146 5.09 -4.54 -5.06
N SER A 147 5.97 -4.45 -4.08
CA SER A 147 7.41 -4.62 -4.28
C SER A 147 7.71 -6.06 -4.70
N LYS A 148 8.82 -6.24 -5.42
CA LYS A 148 9.27 -7.58 -5.83
C LYS A 148 9.47 -8.47 -4.60
N GLY A 149 8.92 -9.68 -4.63
CA GLY A 149 9.01 -10.70 -3.59
C GLY A 149 7.84 -10.70 -2.59
N VAL A 150 6.92 -9.75 -2.69
CA VAL A 150 5.74 -9.65 -1.79
C VAL A 150 4.59 -10.51 -2.29
N ASP A 151 4.39 -10.54 -3.61
CA ASP A 151 3.33 -11.27 -4.27
C ASP A 151 3.92 -12.02 -5.47
N SER A 152 4.03 -13.34 -5.33
CA SER A 152 4.61 -14.22 -6.35
C SER A 152 3.80 -14.24 -7.64
N ASP A 153 2.47 -14.13 -7.54
CA ASP A 153 1.59 -14.17 -8.70
C ASP A 153 1.70 -12.87 -9.50
N TYR A 154 1.81 -11.74 -8.79
CA TYR A 154 2.08 -10.45 -9.40
C TYR A 154 3.47 -10.41 -10.04
N ASP A 155 4.50 -10.91 -9.35
CA ASP A 155 5.86 -10.97 -9.88
C ASP A 155 5.94 -11.82 -11.16
N GLN A 156 5.29 -12.97 -11.17
CA GLN A 156 5.21 -13.84 -12.33
C GLN A 156 4.49 -13.14 -13.49
N ALA A 157 3.36 -12.48 -13.22
CA ALA A 157 2.63 -11.73 -14.26
C ALA A 157 3.48 -10.60 -14.86
N VAL A 158 4.28 -9.90 -14.06
CA VAL A 158 5.22 -8.87 -14.54
C VAL A 158 6.33 -9.48 -15.39
N GLU A 159 6.85 -10.64 -15.03
CA GLU A 159 7.84 -11.37 -15.82
C GLU A 159 7.27 -11.86 -17.16
N ASP A 160 6.06 -12.41 -17.15
CA ASP A 160 5.35 -12.87 -18.33
C ASP A 160 5.11 -11.71 -19.32
N ILE A 161 4.67 -10.55 -18.81
CA ILE A 161 4.49 -9.35 -19.64
C ILE A 161 5.80 -8.94 -20.31
N LYS A 162 6.91 -8.91 -19.55
CA LYS A 162 8.23 -8.56 -20.11
C LYS A 162 8.69 -9.56 -21.18
N SER A 163 8.41 -10.84 -20.99
CA SER A 163 8.72 -11.89 -21.96
C SER A 163 7.94 -11.70 -23.26
N VAL A 164 6.65 -11.36 -23.15
CA VAL A 164 5.78 -11.06 -24.30
C VAL A 164 6.21 -9.77 -25.00
N GLU A 165 6.53 -8.70 -24.27
CA GLU A 165 7.05 -7.45 -24.84
C GLU A 165 8.34 -7.68 -25.62
N LYS A 166 9.26 -8.46 -25.06
CA LYS A 166 10.50 -8.85 -25.76
C LYS A 166 10.20 -9.64 -27.03
N SER A 167 9.27 -10.60 -26.96
CA SER A 167 8.86 -11.39 -28.13
C SER A 167 8.24 -10.52 -29.23
N LEU A 168 7.48 -9.48 -28.85
CA LEU A 168 6.93 -8.50 -29.76
C LEU A 168 8.02 -7.65 -30.40
N ASP A 169 9.00 -7.18 -29.64
CA ASP A 169 10.13 -6.41 -30.16
C ASP A 169 10.99 -7.25 -31.12
N ASP A 170 11.26 -8.51 -30.78
CA ASP A 170 11.95 -9.46 -31.66
C ASP A 170 11.18 -9.67 -32.97
N TYR A 171 9.85 -9.77 -32.91
CA TYR A 171 8.99 -9.87 -34.09
C TYR A 171 9.04 -8.58 -34.93
N LEU A 172 9.01 -7.41 -34.29
CA LEU A 172 9.09 -6.13 -34.99
C LEU A 172 10.43 -5.96 -35.71
N ASP A 173 11.53 -6.42 -35.10
CA ASP A 173 12.84 -6.44 -35.75
C ASP A 173 12.93 -7.43 -36.91
N GLN A 174 12.23 -8.57 -36.84
CA GLN A 174 12.07 -9.45 -38.00
C GLN A 174 11.31 -8.74 -39.12
N GLN A 175 10.21 -8.04 -38.81
CA GLN A 175 9.42 -7.32 -39.83
C GLN A 175 10.19 -6.16 -40.46
N LYS A 176 11.01 -5.43 -39.69
CA LYS A 176 11.91 -4.40 -40.23
C LYS A 176 12.87 -4.97 -41.29
N LYS A 177 13.37 -6.19 -41.08
CA LYS A 177 14.25 -6.89 -42.04
C LYS A 177 13.47 -7.33 -43.28
N THR A 178 12.31 -7.97 -43.09
CA THR A 178 11.47 -8.48 -44.19
C THR A 178 10.98 -7.36 -45.11
N LEU A 179 10.52 -6.24 -44.53
CA LEU A 179 10.01 -5.10 -45.28
C LEU A 179 11.11 -4.14 -45.75
N SER A 180 12.39 -4.41 -45.42
CA SER A 180 13.53 -3.51 -45.65
C SER A 180 13.26 -2.06 -45.19
N CYS A 181 12.41 -1.90 -44.18
CA CYS A 181 11.92 -0.61 -43.72
C CYS A 181 12.26 -0.45 -42.23
N ARG A 182 13.27 0.38 -41.94
CA ARG A 182 13.77 0.56 -40.56
C ARG A 182 12.84 1.38 -39.66
N SER A 183 11.85 2.08 -40.25
CA SER A 183 10.95 2.97 -39.53
C SER A 183 9.69 2.28 -38.98
N VAL A 184 9.61 0.95 -39.02
CA VAL A 184 8.46 0.21 -38.47
C VAL A 184 8.50 0.29 -36.95
N VAL A 185 7.40 0.74 -36.34
CA VAL A 185 7.23 0.86 -34.88
C VAL A 185 5.83 0.40 -34.47
N TYR A 186 5.70 -0.14 -33.25
CA TYR A 186 4.37 -0.40 -32.71
C TYR A 186 3.68 0.90 -32.30
N TRP A 187 2.39 0.99 -32.62
CA TRP A 187 1.55 2.13 -32.34
C TRP A 187 0.17 1.70 -31.81
N GLY A 188 -0.52 2.63 -31.16
CA GLY A 188 -1.92 2.54 -30.81
C GLY A 188 -2.21 2.39 -29.31
N THR A 189 -3.46 2.63 -28.94
CA THR A 189 -3.91 2.70 -27.54
C THR A 189 -5.17 1.87 -27.30
N GLY A 190 -5.35 1.38 -26.07
CA GLY A 190 -6.53 0.59 -25.66
C GLY A 190 -6.73 -0.68 -26.50
N LYS A 191 -7.86 -0.75 -27.22
CA LYS A 191 -8.21 -1.90 -28.08
C LYS A 191 -7.38 -1.97 -29.38
N ASN A 192 -6.73 -0.87 -29.75
CA ASN A 192 -5.96 -0.75 -30.98
C ASN A 192 -4.44 -0.77 -30.75
N ARG A 193 -3.97 -1.37 -29.64
CA ARG A 193 -2.54 -1.44 -29.29
C ARG A 193 -1.76 -2.38 -30.20
N TYR A 194 -0.44 -2.16 -30.28
CA TYR A 194 0.53 -3.01 -30.98
C TYR A 194 0.28 -3.17 -32.50
N GLN A 195 -0.29 -2.15 -33.14
CA GLN A 195 -0.35 -2.09 -34.61
C GLN A 195 1.01 -1.67 -35.17
N MET A 196 1.42 -2.22 -36.31
CA MET A 196 2.68 -1.83 -36.96
C MET A 196 2.47 -0.61 -37.84
N GLU A 197 3.00 0.54 -37.43
CA GLU A 197 3.04 1.74 -38.25
C GLU A 197 4.34 1.76 -39.07
N TYR A 198 4.24 2.13 -40.34
CA TYR A 198 5.38 2.36 -41.20
C TYR A 198 5.19 3.64 -42.00
N ARG A 199 6.26 4.41 -42.20
CA ARG A 199 6.19 5.61 -43.04
C ARG A 199 5.99 5.21 -44.50
N ARG A 200 4.96 5.77 -45.12
CA ARG A 200 4.81 5.70 -46.58
C ARG A 200 5.94 6.52 -47.21
N GLN A 201 6.81 5.89 -48.00
CA GLN A 201 7.77 6.65 -48.81
C GLN A 201 6.99 7.47 -49.85
N PRO A 202 7.35 8.73 -50.12
CA PRO A 202 6.74 9.49 -51.21
C PRO A 202 7.05 8.75 -52.52
N SER A 203 6.00 8.40 -53.24
CA SER A 203 6.07 7.79 -54.57
C SER A 203 6.96 8.66 -55.46
N GLY A 204 8.11 8.16 -55.88
CA GLY A 204 8.90 8.81 -56.92
C GLY A 204 8.02 9.01 -58.15
N MET A 205 8.05 10.22 -58.71
CA MET A 205 7.47 10.54 -60.01
C MET A 205 7.81 9.45 -61.01
N PHE A 206 6.79 8.82 -61.60
CA PHE A 206 6.96 8.12 -62.87
C PHE A 206 7.46 9.15 -63.88
N GLN A 207 8.75 9.11 -64.23
CA GLN A 207 9.22 9.74 -65.45
C GLN A 207 8.68 8.91 -66.61
N THR A 208 7.57 9.35 -67.18
CA THR A 208 7.15 8.90 -68.51
C THR A 208 8.12 9.51 -69.51
N HIS A 209 9.10 8.74 -69.96
CA HIS A 209 9.78 9.01 -71.22
C HIS A 209 8.77 8.81 -72.35
N THR A 210 8.18 9.90 -72.83
CA THR A 210 7.57 9.97 -74.16
C THR A 210 8.66 10.36 -75.14
N SER A 211 9.04 9.42 -76.01
CA SER A 211 9.58 9.72 -77.34
C SER A 211 8.44 9.78 -78.33
#